data_AF-A0A7J8BJP3-F1
#
_entry.id   AF-A0A7J8BJP3-F1
#
_cell.length_a   1.000
_cell.length_b   1.000
_cell.length_c   1.000
_cell.angle_alpha   90.00
_cell.angle_beta   90.00
_cell.angle_gamma   90.00
#
_symmetry.space_group_name_H-M   'P 1'
#
loop_
_entity.id
_entity.type
_entity.pdbx_description
1 polymer ?
#
loop_
_entity_poly.entity_id
_entity_poly.type
_entity_poly.pdbx_seq_one_letter_code
_entity_poly.pdbx_strand_id
1 'polypeptide(L)'
;MKMTQKRFSFARKFSLPLYFVSAADGTNVVKLFNDAIRLAVSYKQNSQDFMDEVLQELENIDLEQKEQDLPGLEQAASTESLPPS
;
A
#
# COMPACT_ATOMS: atom_id res chain seq x y z
N MET A 1 9.63 25.25 13.88
CA MET A 1 9.54 23.87 14.41
C MET A 1 8.18 23.52 15.05
N LYS A 2 7.06 24.11 14.61
CA LYS A 2 5.74 23.91 15.25
C LYS A 2 5.10 22.55 14.94
N MET A 3 5.42 21.94 13.80
CA MET A 3 4.82 20.67 13.37
C MET A 3 5.40 19.44 14.05
N THR A 4 6.67 19.46 14.44
CA THR A 4 7.29 18.34 15.17
C THR A 4 6.75 18.18 16.59
N GLN A 5 6.10 19.22 17.11
CA GLN A 5 5.44 19.23 18.42
C GLN A 5 3.97 18.80 18.35
N LYS A 6 3.39 18.75 17.15
CA LYS A 6 1.99 18.35 16.96
C LYS A 6 1.90 16.84 16.97
N ARG A 7 1.01 16.31 17.82
CA ARG A 7 0.74 14.87 17.89
C ARG A 7 -0.29 14.49 16.82
N PHE A 8 0.00 13.43 16.07
CA PHE A 8 -0.90 12.91 15.06
C PHE A 8 -1.76 11.82 15.67
N SER A 9 -3.07 12.08 15.81
CA SER A 9 -3.99 11.19 16.51
C SER A 9 -4.09 9.81 15.86
N PHE A 10 -4.01 9.73 14.53
CA PHE A 10 -4.05 8.46 13.79
C PHE A 10 -2.89 7.55 14.20
N ALA A 11 -1.64 8.01 14.02
CA ALA A 11 -0.46 7.24 14.40
C ALA A 11 -0.47 6.85 15.88
N ARG A 12 -0.93 7.74 16.77
CA ARG A 12 -1.06 7.43 18.19
C ARG A 12 -2.12 6.37 18.48
N LYS A 13 -3.30 6.44 17.84
CA LYS A 13 -4.42 5.53 18.11
C LYS A 13 -4.11 4.10 17.66
N PHE A 14 -3.36 3.96 16.57
CA PHE A 14 -2.96 2.67 16.01
C PHE A 14 -1.52 2.27 16.39
N SER A 15 -0.90 2.97 17.35
CA SER A 15 0.47 2.71 17.81
C SER A 15 1.50 2.63 16.67
N LEU A 16 1.28 3.39 15.59
CA LEU A 16 2.17 3.42 14.43
C LEU A 16 3.38 4.33 14.70
N PRO A 17 4.60 3.89 14.36
CA PRO A 17 5.78 4.74 14.36
C PRO A 17 5.58 5.99 13.47
N LEU A 18 5.91 7.17 14.00
CA LEU A 18 5.83 8.43 13.26
C LEU A 18 7.22 9.09 13.18
N TYR A 19 7.62 9.46 11.98
CA TYR A 19 8.90 10.10 11.70
C TYR A 19 8.69 11.45 11.04
N PHE A 20 9.42 12.46 11.53
CA PHE A 20 9.52 13.74 10.85
C PHE A 20 10.72 13.71 9.90
N VAL A 21 10.43 13.89 8.62
CA VAL A 21 11.42 13.78 7.53
C VAL A 21 11.47 15.06 6.72
N SER A 22 12.62 15.34 6.12
CA SER A 22 12.77 16.33 5.06
C SER A 22 13.31 15.62 3.83
N ALA A 23 12.47 15.45 2.81
CA ALA A 23 12.88 14.79 1.57
C ALA A 23 13.92 15.61 0.79
N ALA A 24 13.83 16.95 0.85
CA ALA A 24 14.74 17.86 0.17
C ALA A 24 16.16 17.87 0.77
N ASP A 25 16.25 17.73 2.09
CA ASP A 25 17.51 17.76 2.84
C ASP A 25 18.05 16.35 3.17
N GLY A 26 17.27 15.30 2.87
CA GLY A 26 17.62 13.91 3.18
C GLY A 26 17.48 13.53 4.66
N THR A 27 17.08 14.47 5.54
CA THR A 27 16.93 14.22 6.98
C THR A 27 15.90 13.11 7.25
N ASN A 28 16.34 12.07 7.96
CA ASN A 28 15.55 10.91 8.44
C ASN A 28 14.88 10.03 7.36
N VAL A 29 15.10 10.30 6.06
CA VAL A 29 14.48 9.53 4.97
C VAL A 29 15.01 8.10 4.94
N VAL A 30 16.33 7.93 4.96
CA VAL A 30 16.97 6.60 4.94
C VAL A 30 16.56 5.78 6.17
N LYS A 31 16.49 6.41 7.35
CA LYS A 31 16.08 5.73 8.58
C LYS A 31 14.63 5.24 8.50
N LEU A 32 13.71 6.09 8.03
CA LEU A 32 12.30 5.73 7.86
C LEU A 32 12.15 4.48 6.99
N PHE A 33 12.81 4.44 5.84
CA PHE A 33 12.71 3.29 4.93
C PHE A 33 13.34 2.02 5.52
N ASN A 34 14.50 2.12 6.16
CA ASN A 34 15.11 0.96 6.81
C ASN A 34 14.22 0.39 7.92
N ASP A 35 13.65 1.26 8.76
CA ASP A 35 12.75 0.83 9.83
C ASP A 35 11.46 0.21 9.26
N ALA A 36 10.90 0.78 8.19
CA ALA A 36 9.71 0.25 7.51
C ALA A 36 9.96 -1.15 6.91
N ILE A 37 11.08 -1.33 6.20
CA ILE A 37 11.45 -2.62 5.61
C ILE A 37 11.66 -3.66 6.72
N ARG A 38 12.38 -3.29 7.79
CA ARG A 38 12.60 -4.20 8.92
C ARG A 38 11.28 -4.62 9.56
N LEU A 39 10.35 -3.69 9.74
CA LEU A 39 9.03 -3.99 10.31
C LEU A 39 8.25 -4.95 9.42
N ALA A 40 8.25 -4.72 8.11
CA ALA A 40 7.60 -5.61 7.14
C ALA A 40 8.20 -7.03 7.13
N VAL A 41 9.54 -7.14 7.16
CA VAL A 41 10.22 -8.43 7.25
C VAL A 41 9.90 -9.13 8.57
N SER A 42 9.90 -8.39 9.69
CA SER A 42 9.56 -8.96 11.00
C SER A 42 8.10 -9.43 11.06
N TYR A 43 7.19 -8.72 10.40
CA TYR A 43 5.79 -9.10 10.29
C TYR A 43 5.67 -10.39 9.48
N LYS A 44 6.23 -10.44 8.27
CA LYS A 44 6.23 -11.63 7.42
C LYS A 44 6.79 -12.90 8.10
N GLN A 45 7.78 -12.75 8.99
CA GLN A 45 8.45 -13.89 9.63
C GLN A 45 7.78 -14.38 10.91
N ASN A 46 7.07 -13.50 11.63
CA ASN A 46 6.61 -13.77 13.00
C ASN A 46 5.10 -13.59 13.17
N SER A 47 4.41 -13.03 12.18
CA SER A 47 2.97 -12.79 12.25
C SER A 47 2.20 -13.96 11.65
N GLN A 48 1.19 -14.39 12.40
CA GLN A 48 0.11 -15.25 11.97
C GLN A 48 -1.16 -14.56 12.48
N ASP A 49 -1.35 -13.31 12.05
CA ASP A 49 -2.57 -12.58 12.38
C ASP A 49 -3.69 -12.98 11.41
N PHE A 50 -4.91 -12.56 11.73
CA PHE A 50 -6.08 -12.88 10.91
C PHE A 50 -5.92 -12.43 9.44
N MET A 51 -5.22 -11.32 9.18
CA MET A 51 -5.02 -10.83 7.82
C MET A 51 -4.05 -11.74 7.05
N ASP A 52 -2.98 -12.20 7.70
CA ASP A 52 -2.07 -13.19 7.15
C ASP A 52 -2.80 -14.51 6.84
N GLU A 53 -3.67 -14.97 7.75
CA GLU A 53 -4.49 -16.19 7.53
C GLU A 53 -5.43 -16.03 6.34
N VAL A 54 -6.13 -14.88 6.23
CA VAL A 54 -7.02 -14.60 5.10
C VAL A 54 -6.23 -14.52 3.79
N LEU A 55 -5.08 -13.84 3.77
CA LEU A 55 -4.22 -13.75 2.58
C LEU A 55 -3.72 -15.13 2.14
N GLN A 56 -3.27 -15.94 3.08
CA GLN A 56 -2.84 -17.32 2.83
C GLN A 56 -4.00 -18.16 2.29
N GLU A 57 -5.21 -18.03 2.87
CA GLU A 57 -6.38 -18.75 2.38
C GLU A 57 -6.73 -18.32 0.95
N LEU A 58 -6.72 -17.02 0.64
CA LEU A 58 -6.98 -16.50 -0.71
C LEU A 58 -5.97 -17.01 -1.75
N GLU A 59 -4.71 -17.24 -1.38
CA GLU A 59 -3.70 -17.87 -2.24
C GLU A 59 -3.99 -19.36 -2.49
N ASN A 60 -4.59 -20.04 -1.50
CA ASN A 60 -4.93 -21.46 -1.58
C ASN A 60 -6.30 -21.74 -2.20
N ILE A 61 -7.13 -20.70 -2.40
CA ILE A 61 -8.34 -20.83 -3.21
C ILE A 61 -7.86 -21.01 -4.65
N ASP A 62 -7.78 -22.26 -5.09
CA ASP A 62 -7.71 -22.58 -6.50
C ASP A 62 -8.84 -21.81 -7.18
N LEU A 63 -8.49 -20.87 -8.05
CA LEU A 63 -9.39 -20.11 -8.90
C LEU A 63 -10.01 -21.07 -9.94
N GLU A 64 -10.66 -22.15 -9.51
CA GLU A 64 -11.49 -23.00 -10.34
C GLU A 64 -12.81 -22.27 -10.63
N GLN A 65 -12.73 -21.19 -11.41
CA GLN A 65 -13.85 -20.64 -12.18
C GLN A 65 -13.38 -19.63 -13.26
N LYS A 66 -12.99 -20.22 -14.39
CA LYS A 66 -13.50 -19.91 -15.74
C LYS A 66 -12.89 -18.71 -16.49
N GLU A 67 -11.72 -18.94 -17.10
CA GLU A 67 -11.35 -18.37 -18.42
C GLU A 67 -12.22 -18.97 -19.55
N GLN A 68 -13.54 -18.91 -19.43
CA GLN A 68 -14.45 -19.12 -20.55
C GLN A 68 -15.52 -18.03 -20.48
N ASP A 69 -15.48 -17.13 -21.46
CA ASP A 69 -16.39 -16.00 -21.72
C ASP A 69 -16.07 -14.65 -21.03
N LEU A 70 -14.95 -14.02 -21.41
CA LEU A 70 -14.88 -12.54 -21.47
C LEU A 70 -14.87 -12.10 -22.94
N PRO A 71 -16.04 -11.83 -23.57
CA PRO A 71 -16.07 -11.09 -24.81
C PRO A 71 -16.01 -9.58 -24.50
N GLY A 72 -14.95 -8.93 -24.98
CA GLY A 72 -14.98 -7.47 -25.25
C GLY A 72 -14.41 -6.57 -24.15
N LEU A 73 -13.09 -6.42 -24.13
CA LEU A 73 -12.42 -5.22 -23.60
C LEU A 73 -11.40 -4.69 -24.61
N GLU A 74 -11.76 -4.72 -25.89
CA GLU A 74 -11.14 -3.94 -26.95
C GLU A 74 -12.12 -2.84 -27.38
N GLN A 75 -12.23 -1.76 -26.60
CA GLN A 75 -12.79 -0.48 -27.05
C GLN A 75 -12.62 0.60 -25.97
N ALA A 76 -11.37 0.91 -25.60
CA ALA A 76 -11.07 2.11 -24.81
C ALA A 76 -9.81 2.84 -25.33
N ALA A 77 -9.50 2.70 -26.62
CA ALA A 77 -8.35 3.33 -27.27
C ALA A 77 -8.75 4.08 -28.56
N SER A 78 -9.92 4.73 -28.56
CA SER A 78 -10.32 5.64 -29.65
C SER A 78 -11.17 6.79 -29.10
N THR A 79 -10.62 7.59 -28.19
CA THR A 79 -11.01 9.00 -28.12
C THR A 79 -10.25 9.71 -29.24
N GLU A 80 -10.66 9.45 -30.48
CA GLU A 80 -10.29 10.26 -31.61
C GLU A 80 -11.14 11.53 -31.57
N SER A 81 -10.42 12.64 -31.50
CA SER A 81 -10.82 14.03 -31.68
C SER A 81 -12.11 14.28 -32.47
N LEU A 82 -13.01 15.14 -31.97
CA LEU A 82 -13.70 16.14 -32.80
C LEU A 82 -14.14 17.38 -31.95
N PRO A 83 -14.24 18.60 -32.57
CA PRO A 83 -14.00 19.92 -31.96
C PRO A 83 -15.31 20.65 -31.51
N PRO A 84 -15.23 21.85 -30.89
CA PRO A 84 -16.37 22.47 -30.21
C PRO A 84 -17.35 23.16 -31.17
N SER A 85 -18.60 23.33 -30.72
CA SER A 85 -19.59 24.25 -31.28
C SER A 85 -20.44 24.84 -30.16
#